data_AF-A0A958MNP1-F1
#
_entry.id   AF-A0A958MNP1-F1
#
_cell.length_a   1.000
_cell.length_b   1.000
_cell.length_c   1.000
_cell.angle_alpha   90.00
_cell.angle_beta   90.00
_cell.angle_gamma   90.00
#
_symmetry.space_group_name_H-M   'P 1'
#
loop_
_entity.id
_entity.type
_entity.pdbx_description
1 polymer ?
#
loop_
_entity_poly.entity_id
_entity_poly.type
_entity_poly.pdbx_seq_one_letter_code
_entity_poly.pdbx_strand_id
1 'polypeptide(L)'
;KGAGAGILKDVCLMESLTAEMVKRTNLPVTVKTRLGWDHDSIKIVEVAERLQDVGCKAISIHGRTRAQMYKGDADWKPIAQVKNNPRMHIPVFGNGDVNTPERAVEMRDIYGLDGAMIGRASIGNPWFFKQVKHYFKTGEHLPPISLEERVDAARRHLQMSIDWKGEKLGVFETRRHYTNYFKGIPNFKEYRMKMVTSDDSKDVFAAFDEVLDKFAGYEFTT
;
A
#
# COMPACT_ATOMS: atom_id res chain seq x y z
N LYS A 1 -0.01 -18.85 18.08
CA LYS A 1 1.06 -18.00 17.48
C LYS A 1 0.54 -16.55 17.41
N GLY A 2 0.77 -15.74 18.45
CA GLY A 2 0.27 -14.35 18.58
C GLY A 2 0.96 -13.33 17.68
N ALA A 3 1.26 -13.71 16.43
CA ALA A 3 1.95 -12.85 15.47
C ALA A 3 0.99 -11.87 14.76
N GLY A 4 1.56 -10.89 14.06
CA GLY A 4 0.80 -9.84 13.38
C GLY A 4 -0.07 -9.07 14.38
N ALA A 5 -1.32 -8.76 14.01
CA ALA A 5 -2.22 -8.04 14.91
C ALA A 5 -2.67 -8.84 16.15
N GLY A 6 -2.36 -10.14 16.24
CA GLY A 6 -2.57 -10.94 17.45
C GLY A 6 -1.78 -10.43 18.65
N ILE A 7 -0.65 -9.76 18.41
CA ILE A 7 0.20 -9.18 19.44
C ILE A 7 -0.49 -8.04 20.20
N LEU A 8 -1.50 -7.40 19.61
CA LEU A 8 -2.26 -6.32 20.27
C LEU A 8 -3.11 -6.80 21.47
N LYS A 9 -3.25 -8.12 21.65
CA LYS A 9 -3.83 -8.70 22.87
C LYS A 9 -2.85 -8.72 24.04
N ASP A 10 -1.56 -8.60 23.77
CA ASP A 10 -0.47 -8.65 24.76
C ASP A 10 0.57 -7.58 24.42
N VAL A 11 0.25 -6.35 24.84
CA VAL A 11 1.10 -5.16 24.58
C VAL A 11 2.46 -5.29 25.27
N CYS A 12 2.54 -5.95 26.44
CA CYS A 12 3.81 -6.21 27.13
C CYS A 12 4.72 -7.12 26.30
N LEU A 13 4.15 -8.16 25.67
CA LEU A 13 4.90 -8.99 24.73
C LEU A 13 5.33 -8.20 23.48
N MET A 14 4.47 -7.33 22.94
CA MET A 14 4.82 -6.46 21.82
C MET A 14 6.03 -5.56 22.13
N GLU A 15 6.01 -4.93 23.31
CA GLU A 15 7.05 -4.05 23.82
C GLU A 15 8.37 -4.80 24.01
N SER A 16 8.35 -5.91 24.73
CA SER A 16 9.55 -6.74 24.97
C SER A 16 10.18 -7.27 23.67
N LEU A 17 9.38 -7.74 22.70
CA LEU A 17 9.89 -8.18 21.40
C LEU A 17 10.54 -7.03 20.63
N THR A 18 9.93 -5.85 20.66
CA THR A 18 10.48 -4.66 19.99
C THR A 18 11.79 -4.24 20.63
N ALA A 19 11.86 -4.22 21.97
CA ALA A 19 13.08 -3.92 22.71
C ALA A 19 14.23 -4.87 22.35
N GLU A 20 13.95 -6.18 22.27
CA GLU A 20 14.95 -7.17 21.88
C GLU A 20 15.42 -6.99 20.44
N MET A 21 14.51 -6.66 19.50
CA MET A 21 14.91 -6.37 18.11
C MET A 21 15.83 -5.13 18.03
N VAL A 22 15.48 -4.06 18.74
CA VAL A 22 16.28 -2.82 18.79
C VAL A 22 17.69 -3.09 19.32
N LYS A 23 17.85 -3.94 20.35
CA LYS A 23 19.18 -4.30 20.89
C LYS A 23 20.05 -5.10 19.93
N ARG A 24 19.46 -5.79 18.94
CA ARG A 24 20.17 -6.74 18.07
C ARG A 24 20.71 -6.13 16.78
N THR A 25 20.40 -4.87 16.49
CA THR A 25 20.84 -4.20 15.27
C THR A 25 21.10 -2.71 15.52
N ASN A 26 22.06 -2.15 14.79
CA ASN A 26 22.28 -0.69 14.76
C ASN A 26 21.40 0.00 13.69
N LEU A 27 20.66 -0.76 12.88
CA LEU A 27 19.73 -0.22 11.89
C LEU A 27 18.42 0.24 12.57
N PRO A 28 17.74 1.29 12.07
CA PRO A 28 16.45 1.72 12.59
C PRO A 28 15.41 0.59 12.56
N VAL A 29 14.84 0.28 13.73
CA VAL A 29 13.69 -0.63 13.84
C VAL A 29 12.40 0.19 13.80
N THR A 30 11.46 -0.18 12.94
CA THR A 30 10.15 0.48 12.82
C THR A 30 9.02 -0.52 13.02
N VAL A 31 7.87 -0.06 13.53
CA VAL A 31 6.71 -0.92 13.76
C VAL A 31 5.54 -0.54 12.86
N LYS A 32 4.91 -1.54 12.24
CA LYS A 32 3.61 -1.38 11.57
C LYS A 32 2.52 -2.11 12.36
N THR A 33 1.45 -1.40 12.73
CA THR A 33 0.38 -1.96 13.56
C THR A 33 -1.02 -1.51 13.12
N ARG A 34 -2.05 -1.90 13.89
CA ARG A 34 -3.46 -1.54 13.79
C ARG A 34 -3.88 -0.79 15.07
N LEU A 35 -5.09 -0.21 15.06
CA LEU A 35 -5.62 0.54 16.22
C LEU A 35 -5.78 -0.30 17.50
N GLY A 36 -6.06 -1.59 17.34
CA GLY A 36 -6.38 -2.53 18.43
C GLY A 36 -6.76 -3.90 17.85
N TRP A 37 -7.08 -4.87 18.71
CA TRP A 37 -7.58 -6.17 18.26
C TRP A 37 -9.03 -6.06 17.76
N ASP A 38 -9.87 -5.34 18.50
CA ASP A 38 -11.27 -5.01 18.23
C ASP A 38 -11.57 -3.59 18.74
N HIS A 39 -12.84 -3.18 18.71
CA HIS A 39 -13.24 -1.82 19.10
C HIS A 39 -12.98 -1.54 20.59
N ASP A 40 -13.18 -2.53 21.45
CA ASP A 40 -13.06 -2.38 22.91
C ASP A 40 -11.61 -2.42 23.39
N SER A 41 -10.67 -2.77 22.51
CA SER A 41 -9.23 -2.88 22.80
C SER A 41 -8.37 -1.84 22.06
N ILE A 42 -8.95 -0.73 21.61
CA ILE A 42 -8.19 0.37 21.01
C ILE A 42 -7.35 1.05 22.10
N LYS A 43 -6.03 0.80 22.08
CA LYS A 43 -5.04 1.39 23.01
C LYS A 43 -3.83 1.96 22.27
N ILE A 44 -4.05 2.48 21.06
CA ILE A 44 -2.96 2.80 20.13
C ILE A 44 -2.01 3.89 20.63
N VAL A 45 -2.50 4.85 21.44
CA VAL A 45 -1.66 5.88 22.06
C VAL A 45 -0.67 5.25 23.04
N GLU A 46 -1.15 4.43 23.98
CA GLU A 46 -0.31 3.68 24.92
C GLU A 46 0.69 2.77 24.20
N VAL A 47 0.24 2.06 23.17
CA VAL A 47 1.10 1.20 22.36
C VAL A 47 2.22 2.02 21.70
N ALA A 48 1.91 3.16 21.11
CA ALA A 48 2.91 3.98 20.42
C ALA A 48 3.97 4.54 21.38
N GLU A 49 3.55 5.02 22.56
CA GLU A 49 4.48 5.49 23.61
C GLU A 49 5.44 4.39 24.03
N ARG A 50 4.91 3.21 24.41
CA ARG A 50 5.73 2.07 24.84
C ARG A 50 6.74 1.63 23.79
N LEU A 51 6.32 1.58 22.52
CA LEU A 51 7.21 1.17 21.43
C LEU A 51 8.32 2.20 21.19
N GLN A 52 8.01 3.49 21.28
CA GLN A 52 9.01 4.54 21.22
C GLN A 52 10.00 4.43 22.39
N ASP A 53 9.50 4.22 23.61
CA ASP A 53 10.31 4.16 24.83
C ASP A 53 11.35 3.03 24.78
N VAL A 54 11.06 1.94 24.05
CA VAL A 54 12.02 0.84 23.81
C VAL A 54 12.88 1.00 22.54
N GLY A 55 12.83 2.17 21.90
CA GLY A 55 13.75 2.57 20.83
C GLY A 55 13.25 2.36 19.40
N CYS A 56 11.96 2.09 19.19
CA CYS A 56 11.35 2.14 17.86
C CYS A 56 11.60 3.53 17.22
N LYS A 57 11.97 3.56 15.94
CA LYS A 57 12.37 4.80 15.23
C LYS A 57 11.27 5.42 14.39
N ALA A 58 10.22 4.68 14.07
CA ALA A 58 9.00 5.19 13.44
C ALA A 58 7.85 4.19 13.57
N ILE A 59 6.62 4.68 13.57
CA ILE A 59 5.42 3.84 13.64
C ILE A 59 4.48 4.12 12.46
N SER A 60 3.98 3.05 11.84
CA SER A 60 2.94 3.10 10.81
C SER A 60 1.67 2.44 11.30
N ILE A 61 0.57 3.18 11.37
CA ILE A 61 -0.68 2.70 11.99
C ILE A 61 -1.76 2.59 10.92
N HIS A 62 -2.31 1.39 10.76
CA HIS A 62 -3.51 1.20 9.95
C HIS A 62 -4.74 1.60 10.77
N GLY A 63 -5.58 2.50 10.24
CA GLY A 63 -6.78 3.06 10.88
C GLY A 63 -7.96 2.09 11.06
N ARG A 64 -7.68 0.79 11.21
CA ARG A 64 -8.70 -0.21 11.54
C ARG A 64 -8.17 -1.10 12.65
N THR A 65 -9.07 -1.64 13.46
CA THR A 65 -8.79 -2.75 14.39
C THR A 65 -8.59 -4.05 13.61
N ARG A 66 -8.03 -5.09 14.22
CA ARG A 66 -7.91 -6.40 13.55
C ARG A 66 -9.28 -6.94 13.16
N ALA A 67 -10.27 -6.88 14.06
CA ALA A 67 -11.59 -7.49 13.89
C ALA A 67 -12.36 -6.92 12.68
N GLN A 68 -12.15 -5.64 12.36
CA GLN A 68 -12.73 -5.01 11.18
C GLN A 68 -12.22 -5.60 9.86
N MET A 69 -11.05 -6.25 9.83
CA MET A 69 -10.39 -6.68 8.59
C MET A 69 -10.24 -5.51 7.60
N TYR A 70 -11.04 -5.49 6.53
CA TYR A 70 -11.14 -4.42 5.53
C TYR A 70 -12.56 -3.83 5.42
N LYS A 71 -13.45 -4.12 6.40
CA LYS A 71 -14.82 -3.60 6.47
C LYS A 71 -14.83 -2.20 7.09
N GLY A 72 -15.83 -1.40 6.74
CA GLY A 72 -15.95 0.00 7.13
C GLY A 72 -14.78 0.84 6.62
N ASP A 73 -14.72 2.10 7.04
CA ASP A 73 -13.65 3.02 6.67
C ASP A 73 -12.51 3.00 7.69
N ALA A 74 -11.30 3.34 7.25
CA ALA A 74 -10.18 3.56 8.15
C ALA A 74 -10.40 4.87 8.93
N ASP A 75 -10.45 4.78 10.25
CA ASP A 75 -10.48 5.92 11.16
C ASP A 75 -9.06 6.38 11.48
N TRP A 76 -8.72 7.60 11.08
CA TRP A 76 -7.41 8.20 11.30
C TRP A 76 -7.36 9.08 12.55
N LYS A 77 -8.50 9.35 13.21
CA LYS A 77 -8.54 10.19 14.42
C LYS A 77 -7.64 9.64 15.54
N PRO A 78 -7.63 8.32 15.84
CA PRO A 78 -6.73 7.80 16.88
C PRO A 78 -5.25 7.87 16.47
N ILE A 79 -4.95 7.85 15.17
CA ILE A 79 -3.57 8.02 14.67
C ILE A 79 -3.12 9.47 14.88
N ALA A 80 -4.00 10.45 14.62
CA ALA A 80 -3.72 11.84 14.92
C ALA A 80 -3.55 12.10 16.42
N GLN A 81 -4.30 11.41 17.28
CA GLN A 81 -4.08 11.46 18.73
C GLN A 81 -2.68 10.98 19.11
N VAL A 82 -2.16 9.92 18.46
CA VAL A 82 -0.77 9.49 18.64
C VAL A 82 0.19 10.60 18.18
N LYS A 83 0.01 11.12 16.97
CA LYS A 83 0.93 12.13 16.41
C LYS A 83 0.97 13.43 17.22
N ASN A 84 -0.18 13.87 17.71
CA ASN A 84 -0.32 15.12 18.47
C ASN A 84 -0.09 14.93 19.99
N ASN A 85 0.26 13.73 20.43
CA ASN A 85 0.66 13.48 21.81
C ASN A 85 2.04 14.11 22.07
N PRO A 86 2.19 15.00 23.07
CA PRO A 86 3.46 15.66 23.37
C PRO A 86 4.60 14.71 23.78
N ARG A 87 4.31 13.48 24.21
CA ARG A 87 5.33 12.44 24.46
C ARG A 87 5.87 11.80 23.18
N MET A 88 5.19 11.95 22.04
CA MET A 88 5.60 11.33 20.79
C MET A 88 6.62 12.21 20.06
N HIS A 89 7.77 11.62 19.75
CA HIS A 89 8.93 12.27 19.13
C HIS A 89 9.37 11.56 17.85
N ILE A 90 8.96 10.31 17.64
CA ILE A 90 9.24 9.56 16.41
C ILE A 90 8.18 9.84 15.34
N PRO A 91 8.53 9.71 14.04
CA PRO A 91 7.56 9.85 12.96
C PRO A 91 6.39 8.85 13.05
N VAL A 92 5.18 9.37 12.80
CA VAL A 92 3.91 8.64 12.81
C VAL A 92 3.27 8.70 11.43
N PHE A 93 3.15 7.54 10.78
CA PHE A 93 2.57 7.41 9.45
C PHE A 93 1.15 6.82 9.51
N GLY A 94 0.23 7.44 8.79
CA GLY A 94 -1.14 6.94 8.62
C GLY A 94 -1.22 5.87 7.54
N ASN A 95 -2.14 4.90 7.69
CA ASN A 95 -2.40 3.87 6.70
C ASN A 95 -3.88 3.46 6.67
N GLY A 96 -4.33 3.03 5.50
CA GLY A 96 -5.71 2.59 5.24
C GLY A 96 -6.48 3.65 4.46
N ASP A 97 -7.10 3.23 3.36
CA ASP A 97 -8.00 4.03 2.51
C ASP A 97 -7.45 5.35 1.97
N VAL A 98 -6.13 5.39 1.75
CA VAL A 98 -5.46 6.43 0.96
C VAL A 98 -5.57 6.04 -0.51
N ASN A 99 -6.73 6.30 -1.11
CA ASN A 99 -7.09 5.89 -2.47
C ASN A 99 -7.18 7.05 -3.48
N THR A 100 -7.00 8.29 -3.03
CA THR A 100 -6.86 9.47 -3.89
C THR A 100 -5.71 10.37 -3.40
N PRO A 101 -5.17 11.27 -4.24
CA PRO A 101 -4.20 12.27 -3.81
C PRO A 101 -4.67 13.15 -2.64
N GLU A 102 -5.94 13.55 -2.63
CA GLU A 102 -6.58 14.38 -1.60
C GLU A 102 -6.57 13.67 -0.25
N ARG A 103 -6.90 12.38 -0.22
CA ARG A 103 -6.85 11.56 1.00
C ARG A 103 -5.44 11.54 1.62
N ALA A 104 -4.39 11.58 0.79
CA ALA A 104 -3.02 11.68 1.28
C ALA A 104 -2.69 13.09 1.82
N VAL A 105 -3.19 14.15 1.17
CA VAL A 105 -3.07 15.54 1.67
C VAL A 105 -3.82 15.72 2.99
N GLU A 106 -5.03 15.17 3.10
CA GLU A 106 -5.86 15.19 4.29
C GLU A 106 -5.14 14.60 5.52
N MET A 107 -4.42 13.48 5.35
CA MET A 107 -3.60 12.90 6.42
C MET A 107 -2.55 13.88 6.96
N ARG A 108 -1.94 14.70 6.09
CA ARG A 108 -0.96 15.71 6.50
C ARG A 108 -1.66 16.92 7.12
N ASP A 109 -2.63 17.51 6.41
CA ASP A 109 -3.14 18.85 6.73
C ASP A 109 -4.21 18.84 7.82
N ILE A 110 -5.08 17.83 7.84
CA ILE A 110 -6.14 17.72 8.85
C ILE A 110 -5.66 16.95 10.09
N TYR A 111 -4.90 15.86 9.87
CA TYR A 111 -4.52 14.95 10.94
C TYR A 111 -3.09 15.16 11.46
N GLY A 112 -2.28 15.99 10.81
CA GLY A 112 -0.92 16.32 11.22
C GLY A 112 0.11 15.20 11.05
N LEU A 113 -0.22 14.13 10.32
CA LEU A 113 0.62 12.93 10.20
C LEU A 113 1.88 13.18 9.36
N ASP A 114 2.98 12.51 9.70
CA ASP A 114 4.28 12.68 9.00
C ASP A 114 4.30 12.08 7.60
N GLY A 115 3.32 11.23 7.28
CA GLY A 115 3.11 10.74 5.93
C GLY A 115 2.05 9.65 5.83
N ALA A 116 1.77 9.26 4.60
CA ALA A 116 0.80 8.24 4.26
C ALA A 116 1.50 6.97 3.72
N MET A 117 1.21 5.83 4.31
CA MET A 117 1.56 4.53 3.74
C MET A 117 0.41 4.06 2.84
N ILE A 118 0.69 3.87 1.56
CA ILE A 118 -0.28 3.50 0.54
C ILE A 118 -0.11 2.01 0.20
N GLY A 119 -1.23 1.27 0.18
CA GLY A 119 -1.25 -0.16 -0.13
C GLY A 119 -2.09 -0.47 -1.37
N ARG A 120 -3.36 -0.81 -1.19
CA ARG A 120 -4.24 -1.29 -2.27
C ARG A 120 -4.30 -0.37 -3.49
N ALA A 121 -4.27 0.95 -3.29
CA ALA A 121 -4.35 1.93 -4.38
C ALA A 121 -3.15 1.90 -5.35
N SER A 122 -2.00 1.34 -4.94
CA SER A 122 -0.81 1.22 -5.80
C SER A 122 -0.69 -0.12 -6.53
N ILE A 123 -1.57 -1.10 -6.23
CA ILE A 123 -1.51 -2.44 -6.85
C ILE A 123 -2.00 -2.34 -8.29
N GLY A 124 -1.10 -2.59 -9.26
CA GLY A 124 -1.39 -2.38 -10.70
C GLY A 124 -1.66 -0.92 -11.05
N ASN A 125 -1.23 0.00 -10.19
CA ASN A 125 -1.30 1.44 -10.35
C ASN A 125 -0.03 2.08 -9.75
N PRO A 126 1.18 1.70 -10.23
CA PRO A 126 2.44 2.17 -9.64
C PRO A 126 2.63 3.69 -9.77
N TRP A 127 1.97 4.33 -10.74
CA TRP A 127 1.99 5.79 -10.92
C TRP A 127 1.17 6.56 -9.89
N PHE A 128 0.40 5.90 -9.03
CA PHE A 128 -0.34 6.55 -7.95
C PHE A 128 0.55 7.42 -7.05
N PHE A 129 1.78 6.98 -6.76
CA PHE A 129 2.74 7.78 -5.99
C PHE A 129 3.15 9.07 -6.72
N LYS A 130 3.26 9.04 -8.05
CA LYS A 130 3.54 10.23 -8.87
C LYS A 130 2.35 11.20 -8.85
N GLN A 131 1.12 10.68 -8.92
CA GLN A 131 -0.11 11.47 -8.80
C GLN A 131 -0.22 12.17 -7.45
N VAL A 132 0.01 11.44 -6.35
CA VAL A 132 0.06 12.01 -5.00
C VAL A 132 1.10 13.12 -4.91
N LYS A 133 2.35 12.86 -5.34
CA LYS A 133 3.43 13.86 -5.29
C LYS A 133 3.13 15.11 -6.13
N HIS A 134 2.51 14.94 -7.29
CA HIS A 134 2.12 16.07 -8.14
C HIS A 134 1.04 16.92 -7.44
N TYR A 135 -0.03 16.29 -6.97
CA TYR A 135 -1.11 16.99 -6.25
C TYR A 135 -0.61 17.72 -5.00
N PHE A 136 0.31 17.11 -4.24
CA PHE A 136 0.96 17.76 -3.10
C PHE A 136 1.72 19.05 -3.48
N LYS A 137 2.24 19.12 -4.71
CA LYS A 137 3.04 20.24 -5.21
C LYS A 137 2.19 21.33 -5.87
N THR A 138 1.14 20.94 -6.59
CA THR A 138 0.38 21.85 -7.47
C THR A 138 -1.05 22.10 -7.02
N GLY A 139 -1.64 21.21 -6.22
CA GLY A 139 -3.08 21.19 -5.94
C GLY A 139 -3.92 20.68 -7.13
N GLU A 140 -3.29 20.24 -8.21
CA GLU A 140 -3.94 19.79 -9.44
C GLU A 140 -3.72 18.28 -9.67
N HIS A 141 -4.64 17.63 -10.39
CA HIS A 141 -4.47 16.23 -10.77
C HIS A 141 -3.60 16.11 -12.01
N LEU A 142 -2.75 15.06 -12.03
CA LEU A 142 -2.13 14.64 -13.28
C LEU A 142 -3.20 14.15 -14.26
N PRO A 143 -2.98 14.34 -15.57
CA PRO A 143 -3.78 13.67 -16.56
C PRO A 143 -3.73 12.14 -16.35
N PRO A 144 -4.79 11.41 -16.73
CA PRO A 144 -4.81 9.96 -16.70
C PRO A 144 -3.61 9.38 -17.47
N ILE A 145 -3.03 8.31 -16.92
CA ILE A 145 -1.94 7.58 -17.58
C ILE A 145 -2.48 6.88 -18.83
N SER A 146 -1.75 7.06 -19.93
CA SER A 146 -2.06 6.53 -21.26
C SER A 146 -2.09 5.00 -21.29
N LEU A 147 -2.67 4.43 -22.34
CA LEU A 147 -2.66 2.97 -22.53
C LEU A 147 -1.23 2.45 -22.69
N GLU A 148 -0.41 3.16 -23.45
CA GLU A 148 0.97 2.84 -23.76
C GLU A 148 1.81 2.77 -22.48
N GLU A 149 1.68 3.77 -21.60
CA GLU A 149 2.35 3.78 -20.30
C GLU A 149 1.86 2.65 -19.36
N ARG A 150 0.56 2.29 -19.42
CA ARG A 150 0.02 1.15 -18.64
C ARG A 150 0.58 -0.17 -19.13
N VAL A 151 0.62 -0.38 -20.45
CA VAL A 151 1.19 -1.58 -21.07
C VAL A 151 2.68 -1.66 -20.78
N ASP A 152 3.44 -0.57 -20.93
CA ASP A 152 4.87 -0.54 -20.60
C ASP A 152 5.12 -0.92 -19.14
N ALA A 153 4.34 -0.35 -18.20
CA ALA A 153 4.45 -0.69 -16.79
C ALA A 153 4.13 -2.16 -16.49
N ALA A 154 3.11 -2.74 -17.15
CA ALA A 154 2.77 -4.15 -17.02
C ALA A 154 3.85 -5.07 -17.62
N ARG A 155 4.36 -4.72 -18.81
CA ARG A 155 5.44 -5.42 -19.52
C ARG A 155 6.72 -5.45 -18.70
N ARG A 156 7.14 -4.29 -18.19
CA ARG A 156 8.30 -4.17 -17.31
C ARG A 156 8.14 -4.97 -16.03
N HIS A 157 6.96 -4.95 -15.42
CA HIS A 157 6.69 -5.76 -14.23
C HIS A 157 6.79 -7.26 -14.52
N LEU A 158 6.26 -7.75 -15.64
CA LEU A 158 6.43 -9.13 -16.06
C LEU A 158 7.91 -9.49 -16.25
N GLN A 159 8.65 -8.67 -17.00
CA GLN A 159 10.08 -8.91 -17.26
C GLN A 159 10.88 -8.97 -15.96
N MET A 160 10.70 -7.98 -15.06
CA MET A 160 11.39 -7.97 -13.76
C MET A 160 11.04 -9.19 -12.90
N SER A 161 9.80 -9.67 -12.97
CA SER A 161 9.36 -10.86 -12.25
C SER A 161 10.05 -12.12 -12.78
N ILE A 162 10.18 -12.23 -14.10
CA ILE A 162 10.92 -13.33 -14.77
C ILE A 162 12.40 -13.27 -14.42
N ASP A 163 13.04 -12.11 -14.53
CA ASP A 163 14.46 -11.93 -14.23
C ASP A 163 14.80 -12.32 -12.78
N TRP A 164 13.88 -12.03 -11.84
CA TRP A 164 14.08 -12.33 -10.42
C TRP A 164 13.70 -13.75 -10.01
N LYS A 165 12.65 -14.33 -10.61
CA LYS A 165 12.02 -15.57 -10.13
C LYS A 165 12.09 -16.73 -11.11
N GLY A 166 12.63 -16.49 -12.30
CA GLY A 166 12.53 -17.38 -13.43
C GLY A 166 11.16 -17.35 -14.10
N GLU A 167 11.11 -17.92 -15.30
CA GLU A 167 9.96 -17.86 -16.23
C GLU A 167 8.62 -18.21 -15.57
N LYS A 168 8.49 -19.44 -15.07
CA LYS A 168 7.22 -19.97 -14.57
C LYS A 168 6.67 -19.17 -13.39
N LEU A 169 7.50 -18.94 -12.36
CA LEU A 169 7.06 -18.21 -11.17
C LEU A 169 6.84 -16.73 -11.49
N GLY A 170 7.70 -16.17 -12.35
CA GLY A 170 7.61 -14.80 -12.82
C GLY A 170 6.26 -14.50 -13.47
N VAL A 171 5.84 -15.32 -14.42
CA VAL A 171 4.54 -15.24 -15.10
C VAL A 171 3.38 -15.43 -14.12
N PHE A 172 3.44 -16.44 -13.26
CA PHE A 172 2.29 -16.82 -12.42
C PHE A 172 1.97 -15.74 -11.38
N GLU A 173 2.99 -15.13 -10.79
CA GLU A 173 2.81 -14.09 -9.78
C GLU A 173 2.32 -12.76 -10.34
N THR A 174 2.60 -12.45 -11.61
CA THR A 174 2.17 -11.18 -12.22
C THR A 174 0.68 -11.17 -12.61
N ARG A 175 0.07 -12.35 -12.83
CA ARG A 175 -1.35 -12.51 -13.25
C ARG A 175 -2.34 -11.68 -12.41
N ARG A 176 -2.14 -11.63 -11.09
CA ARG A 176 -3.04 -10.91 -10.16
C ARG A 176 -3.05 -9.39 -10.35
N HIS A 177 -2.10 -8.83 -11.10
CA HIS A 177 -1.95 -7.39 -11.28
C HIS A 177 -2.62 -6.85 -12.56
N TYR A 178 -2.79 -7.67 -13.59
CA TYR A 178 -3.28 -7.22 -14.91
C TYR A 178 -4.68 -6.62 -14.87
N THR A 179 -5.57 -7.14 -14.02
CA THR A 179 -6.90 -6.54 -13.81
C THR A 179 -6.82 -5.06 -13.44
N ASN A 180 -5.83 -4.67 -12.63
CA ASN A 180 -5.72 -3.30 -12.14
C ASN A 180 -5.02 -2.38 -13.14
N TYR A 181 -3.99 -2.85 -13.86
CA TYR A 181 -3.32 -2.08 -14.91
C TYR A 181 -4.30 -1.58 -15.98
N PHE A 182 -5.24 -2.46 -16.36
CA PHE A 182 -6.18 -2.22 -17.46
C PHE A 182 -7.61 -1.95 -16.98
N LYS A 183 -7.78 -1.60 -15.70
CA LYS A 183 -9.08 -1.21 -15.16
C LYS A 183 -9.57 0.05 -15.88
N GLY A 184 -10.84 0.03 -16.31
CA GLY A 184 -11.50 1.13 -17.01
C GLY A 184 -11.74 0.86 -18.49
N ILE A 185 -10.98 -0.05 -19.10
CA ILE A 185 -11.14 -0.38 -20.52
C ILE A 185 -12.41 -1.24 -20.73
N PRO A 186 -13.36 -0.81 -21.58
CA PRO A 186 -14.56 -1.60 -21.88
C PRO A 186 -14.21 -2.87 -22.66
N ASN A 187 -14.98 -3.95 -22.44
CA ASN A 187 -14.80 -5.24 -23.14
C ASN A 187 -13.39 -5.87 -23.02
N PHE A 188 -12.64 -5.54 -21.97
CA PHE A 188 -11.27 -6.02 -21.77
C PHE A 188 -11.15 -7.48 -21.29
N LYS A 189 -12.28 -8.14 -20.97
CA LYS A 189 -12.29 -9.47 -20.34
C LYS A 189 -11.50 -10.50 -21.15
N GLU A 190 -11.65 -10.50 -22.47
CA GLU A 190 -10.98 -11.45 -23.37
C GLU A 190 -9.44 -11.34 -23.28
N TYR A 191 -8.91 -10.13 -23.44
CA TYR A 191 -7.47 -9.85 -23.36
C TYR A 191 -6.89 -10.19 -21.99
N ARG A 192 -7.59 -9.82 -20.93
CA ARG A 192 -7.20 -10.21 -19.57
C ARG A 192 -7.14 -11.73 -19.42
N MET A 193 -8.10 -12.48 -19.96
CA MET A 193 -8.10 -13.94 -19.87
C MET A 193 -6.84 -14.53 -20.50
N LYS A 194 -6.45 -14.07 -21.69
CA LYS A 194 -5.19 -14.47 -22.35
C LYS A 194 -3.98 -14.29 -21.42
N MET A 195 -3.89 -13.15 -20.73
CA MET A 195 -2.79 -12.83 -19.82
C MET A 195 -2.77 -13.68 -18.53
N VAL A 196 -3.94 -14.06 -18.01
CA VAL A 196 -4.04 -14.79 -16.72
C VAL A 196 -4.10 -16.31 -16.85
N THR A 197 -4.27 -16.84 -18.07
CA THR A 197 -4.29 -18.28 -18.32
C THR A 197 -3.07 -18.79 -19.08
N SER A 198 -2.27 -17.92 -19.71
CA SER A 198 -1.04 -18.32 -20.40
C SER A 198 0.07 -18.67 -19.43
N ASP A 199 0.71 -19.83 -19.65
CA ASP A 199 1.83 -20.31 -18.83
C ASP A 199 3.20 -19.82 -19.33
N ASP A 200 3.32 -19.41 -20.58
CA ASP A 200 4.55 -18.89 -21.19
C ASP A 200 4.54 -17.35 -21.25
N SER A 201 5.67 -16.69 -20.96
CA SER A 201 5.74 -15.22 -21.00
C SER A 201 5.53 -14.65 -22.40
N LYS A 202 5.98 -15.35 -23.44
CA LYS A 202 5.84 -14.96 -24.85
C LYS A 202 4.37 -14.65 -25.21
N ASP A 203 3.44 -15.46 -24.69
CA ASP A 203 2.00 -15.33 -24.99
C ASP A 203 1.40 -14.16 -24.22
N VAL A 204 1.92 -13.87 -23.02
CA VAL A 204 1.53 -12.69 -22.24
C VAL A 204 2.06 -11.41 -22.87
N PHE A 205 3.31 -11.41 -23.37
CA PHE A 205 3.86 -10.29 -24.12
C PHE A 205 3.09 -10.03 -25.41
N ALA A 206 2.73 -11.07 -26.17
CA ALA A 206 1.88 -10.95 -27.35
C ALA A 206 0.49 -10.40 -27.01
N ALA A 207 -0.09 -10.80 -25.88
CA ALA A 207 -1.36 -10.23 -25.41
C ALA A 207 -1.25 -8.73 -25.07
N PHE A 208 -0.09 -8.24 -24.62
CA PHE A 208 0.14 -6.81 -24.44
C PHE A 208 0.20 -6.06 -25.77
N ASP A 209 0.84 -6.65 -26.80
CA ASP A 209 0.89 -6.06 -28.15
C ASP A 209 -0.51 -5.98 -28.75
N GLU A 210 -1.30 -7.05 -28.63
CA GLU A 210 -2.70 -7.07 -29.08
C GLU A 210 -3.56 -5.99 -28.39
N VAL A 211 -3.31 -5.73 -27.10
CA VAL A 211 -3.98 -4.65 -26.37
C VAL A 211 -3.61 -3.27 -26.90
N LEU A 212 -2.34 -3.03 -27.23
CA LEU A 212 -1.91 -1.77 -27.83
C LEU A 212 -2.61 -1.54 -29.17
N ASP A 213 -2.65 -2.57 -30.02
CA ASP A 213 -3.27 -2.48 -31.34
C ASP A 213 -4.78 -2.27 -31.23
N LYS A 214 -5.46 -3.05 -30.39
CA LYS A 214 -6.92 -3.05 -30.30
C LYS A 214 -7.49 -1.78 -29.69
N PHE A 215 -6.79 -1.25 -28.69
CA PHE A 215 -7.25 -0.11 -27.90
C PHE A 215 -6.41 1.16 -28.18
N ALA A 216 -5.71 1.20 -29.31
CA ALA A 216 -4.97 2.37 -29.76
C ALA A 216 -5.84 3.64 -29.72
N GLY A 217 -5.31 4.71 -29.13
CA GLY A 217 -6.03 5.98 -28.97
C GLY A 217 -7.14 5.96 -27.90
N TYR A 218 -7.25 4.90 -27.09
CA TYR A 218 -8.17 4.90 -25.96
C TYR A 218 -7.73 5.90 -24.87
N GLU A 219 -8.59 6.87 -24.58
CA GLU A 219 -8.36 7.86 -23.53
C GLU A 219 -9.03 7.44 -22.23
N PHE A 220 -8.24 7.37 -21.16
CA PHE A 220 -8.78 7.17 -19.82
C PHE A 220 -9.35 8.48 -19.29
N THR A 221 -10.49 8.43 -18.62
CA THR A 221 -11.06 9.56 -17.90
C THR A 221 -10.64 9.53 -16.43
N THR A 222 -10.46 10.71 -15.84
CA THR A 222 -10.25 10.93 -14.40
C THR A 222 -11.47 10.55 -13.57
#